data_AF-A0A2V6QY39-F1
#
_entry.id   AF-A0A2V6QY39-F1
#
_cell.length_a   1.000
_cell.length_b   1.000
_cell.length_c   1.000
_cell.angle_alpha   90.00
_cell.angle_beta   90.00
_cell.angle_gamma   90.00
#
_symmetry.space_group_name_H-M   'P 1'
#
loop_
_entity.id
_entity.type
_entity.pdbx_description
1 polymer ?
#
loop_
_entity_poly.entity_id
_entity_poly.type
_entity_poly.pdbx_seq_one_letter_code
_entity_poly.pdbx_strand_id
1 'polypeptide(L)' 'MLVVVDDEDRENEGDLVMAADRVTAEQVNFMAKHGRGLICVPMTGERLDTLNISMMVNENTAPMGTAF' A
#
# COMPACT_ATOMS: atom_id res chain seq x y z
N MET A 1 2.26 -1.74 -14.06
CA MET A 1 2.35 -0.70 -13.02
C MET A 1 1.62 0.52 -13.55
N LEU A 2 0.84 1.17 -12.70
CA LEU A 2 0.07 2.38 -12.97
C LEU A 2 0.45 3.43 -11.93
N VAL A 3 0.20 4.70 -12.24
CA VAL A 3 0.18 5.76 -11.22
C VAL A 3 -1.28 6.02 -10.88
N VAL A 4 -1.62 5.94 -9.60
CA VAL A 4 -2.95 6.30 -9.09
C VAL A 4 -2.76 7.56 -8.25
N VAL A 5 -3.53 8.61 -8.55
CA VAL A 5 -3.51 9.87 -7.81
C VAL A 5 -4.85 10.00 -7.12
N ASP A 6 -4.83 10.37 -5.83
CA ASP A 6 -6.05 10.60 -5.08
C ASP A 6 -6.53 12.06 -5.21
N ASP A 7 -7.52 12.44 -4.42
CA ASP A 7 -8.10 13.78 -4.47
C ASP A 7 -7.13 14.83 -3.87
N GLU A 8 -7.16 16.07 -4.39
CA GLU A 8 -6.30 17.16 -3.93
C GLU A 8 -6.55 17.50 -2.45
N ASP A 9 -7.79 17.31 -1.97
CA ASP A 9 -8.18 17.60 -0.58
C ASP A 9 -7.97 16.40 0.37
N ARG A 10 -7.37 15.30 -0.11
CA ARG A 10 -7.04 14.11 0.70
C ARG A 10 -5.52 14.02 0.95
N GLU A 11 -4.80 13.14 0.26
CA GLU A 11 -3.34 13.02 0.40
C GLU A 11 -2.62 13.89 -0.64
N ASN A 12 -3.24 14.12 -1.80
CA ASN A 12 -2.64 14.81 -2.94
C ASN A 12 -1.32 14.13 -3.37
N GLU A 13 -1.32 12.79 -3.34
CA GLU A 13 -0.16 11.95 -3.62
C GLU A 13 -0.39 11.05 -4.84
N GLY A 14 0.72 10.53 -5.40
CA GLY A 14 0.70 9.62 -6.54
C GLY A 14 1.39 8.30 -6.22
N ASP A 15 0.64 7.21 -6.23
CA ASP A 15 1.10 5.87 -5.89
C ASP A 15 1.42 5.01 -7.11
N LEU A 16 2.55 4.30 -7.05
CA LEU A 16 2.90 3.25 -8.00
C LEU A 16 2.16 1.96 -7.64
N VAL A 17 1.12 1.62 -8.42
CA VAL A 17 0.26 0.46 -8.15
C VAL A 17 0.45 -0.64 -9.20
N MET A 18 0.48 -1.91 -8.76
CA MET A 18 0.43 -3.05 -9.67
C MET A 18 -0.14 -4.31 -9.01
N ALA A 19 -0.53 -5.29 -9.83
CA ALA A 19 -1.03 -6.57 -9.36
C ALA A 19 0.07 -7.37 -8.66
N ALA A 20 -0.17 -7.74 -7.39
CA ALA A 20 0.81 -8.42 -6.54
C ALA A 20 1.20 -9.82 -7.06
N ASP A 21 0.31 -10.52 -7.75
CA ASP A 21 0.57 -11.85 -8.35
C ASP A 21 1.48 -11.80 -9.58
N ARG A 22 1.74 -10.60 -10.12
CA ARG A 22 2.60 -10.37 -11.30
C ARG A 22 3.86 -9.57 -11.00
N VAL A 23 4.15 -9.30 -9.72
CA VAL A 23 5.31 -8.50 -9.32
C VAL A 23 6.63 -9.25 -9.52
N THR A 24 7.64 -8.55 -10.03
CA THR A 24 9.02 -9.01 -10.18
C THR A 24 9.96 -8.21 -9.28
N ALA A 25 11.14 -8.77 -8.99
CA ALA A 25 12.17 -8.07 -8.21
C ALA A 25 12.61 -6.75 -8.85
N GLU A 26 12.64 -6.69 -10.19
CA GLU A 26 12.96 -5.46 -10.93
C GLU A 26 11.91 -4.37 -10.70
N GLN A 27 10.63 -4.74 -10.65
CA GLN A 27 9.54 -3.80 -10.37
C GLN A 27 9.56 -3.29 -8.93
N VAL A 28 9.88 -4.16 -7.95
CA VAL A 28 10.08 -3.74 -6.55
C VAL A 28 11.26 -2.76 -6.44
N ASN A 29 12.38 -3.05 -7.12
CA ASN A 29 13.52 -2.14 -7.17
C ASN A 29 13.16 -0.80 -7.82
N PHE A 30 12.32 -0.82 -8.88
CA PHE A 30 11.80 0.40 -9.49
C PHE A 30 10.97 1.22 -8.49
N MET A 31 10.04 0.59 -7.76
CA MET A 31 9.25 1.25 -6.71
C MET A 31 10.16 1.87 -5.64
N ALA A 32 11.12 1.11 -5.11
CA ALA A 32 12.05 1.58 -4.08
C ALA A 32 12.93 2.75 -4.57
N LYS A 33 13.38 2.71 -5.83
CA LYS A 33 14.28 3.72 -6.39
C LYS A 33 13.57 5.02 -6.77
N HIS A 34 12.37 4.92 -7.35
CA HIS A 34 11.66 6.04 -7.96
C HIS A 34 10.47 6.52 -7.13
N GLY A 35 9.68 5.62 -6.57
CA GLY A 35 8.61 5.97 -5.62
C GLY A 35 9.19 6.45 -4.30
N ARG A 36 10.25 5.80 -3.80
CA ARG A 36 10.98 6.15 -2.56
C ARG A 36 10.12 6.28 -1.27
N GLY A 37 8.85 5.87 -1.33
CA GLY A 37 7.98 5.65 -0.17
C GLY A 37 8.10 4.24 0.38
N LEU A 38 7.18 3.87 1.28
CA LEU A 38 7.05 2.52 1.80
C LEU A 38 6.28 1.64 0.81
N ILE A 39 6.80 0.45 0.52
CA ILE A 39 6.11 -0.50 -0.37
C ILE A 39 5.09 -1.27 0.46
N CYS A 40 3.81 -1.04 0.19
CA CYS A 40 2.67 -1.68 0.85
C CYS A 40 2.04 -2.77 -0.03
N VAL A 41 1.31 -3.71 0.60
CA VAL A 41 0.55 -4.77 -0.10
C VAL A 41 -0.90 -4.74 0.40
N PRO A 42 -1.80 -3.94 -0.22
CA PRO A 42 -3.19 -3.88 0.19
C PRO A 42 -3.89 -5.22 -0.09
N MET A 43 -4.77 -5.63 0.82
CA MET A 43 -5.52 -6.87 0.71
C MET A 43 -6.88 -6.76 1.41
N THR A 44 -7.78 -7.68 1.08
CA THR A 44 -9.09 -7.75 1.73
C THR A 44 -8.97 -8.26 3.16
N GLY A 45 -9.93 -7.90 4.03
CA GLY A 45 -10.00 -8.42 5.40
C GLY A 45 -9.98 -9.96 5.46
N GLU A 46 -10.74 -10.62 4.58
CA GLU A 46 -10.76 -12.10 4.49
C GLU A 46 -9.37 -12.71 4.22
N ARG A 47 -8.54 -12.03 3.41
CA ARG A 47 -7.18 -12.49 3.15
C ARG A 47 -6.27 -12.31 4.37
N LEU A 48 -6.43 -11.21 5.11
CA LEU A 48 -5.72 -10.98 6.38
C LEU A 48 -6.08 -12.05 7.41
N ASP A 49 -7.37 -12.35 7.54
CA ASP A 49 -7.88 -13.39 8.45
C ASP A 49 -7.27 -14.76 8.11
N THR A 50 -7.24 -15.11 6.82
CA THR A 50 -6.64 -16.37 6.34
C THR A 50 -5.14 -16.45 6.66
N LEU A 51 -4.44 -15.32 6.64
CA LEU A 51 -3.00 -15.23 6.93
C LEU A 51 -2.68 -15.01 8.42
N ASN A 52 -3.71 -14.83 9.25
CA ASN A 52 -3.59 -14.43 10.67
C ASN A 52 -2.76 -13.15 10.86
N ILE A 53 -2.98 -12.15 10.02
CA ILE A 53 -2.33 -10.83 10.13
C ILE A 53 -3.32 -9.86 10.77
N SER A 54 -3.03 -9.42 12.00
CA SER A 54 -3.81 -8.40 12.69
C SER A 54 -3.35 -6.98 12.32
N MET A 55 -4.18 -5.98 12.64
CA MET A 55 -3.77 -4.57 12.64
C MET A 55 -2.48 -4.39 13.46
N MET A 56 -1.63 -3.47 13.03
CA MET A 56 -0.36 -3.14 13.69
C MET A 56 -0.57 -2.59 15.11
N VAL A 57 -1.67 -1.86 15.33
CA VAL A 57 -2.03 -1.24 16.62
C VAL A 57 -3.52 -1.46 16.93
N ASN A 58 -3.86 -1.50 18.22
CA ASN A 58 -5.24 -1.66 18.67
C ASN A 58 -6.07 -0.37 18.53
N GLU A 59 -5.45 0.79 18.75
CA GLU A 59 -6.07 2.10 18.60
C GLU A 59 -5.36 2.87 17.48
N ASN A 60 -6.02 2.99 16.33
CA ASN A 60 -5.44 3.67 15.18
C ASN A 60 -5.69 5.18 15.27
N THR A 61 -4.61 5.95 15.39
CA THR A 61 -4.61 7.42 15.44
C THR A 61 -4.00 8.04 14.19
N ALA A 62 -3.78 7.25 13.13
CA ALA A 62 -3.28 7.75 11.85
C ALA A 62 -4.25 8.82 11.28
N PRO A 63 -3.74 9.95 10.76
CA PRO A 63 -4.59 11.06 10.29
C PRO A 63 -5.65 10.65 9.27
N MET A 64 -5.31 9.72 8.37
CA MET A 64 -6.19 9.19 7.32
C MET A 64 -6.77 7.81 7.67
N GLY A 65 -6.55 7.32 8.89
CA GLY A 65 -7.03 6.00 9.33
C GLY A 65 -6.40 4.83 8.57
N THR A 66 -5.22 5.01 7.98
CA THR A 66 -4.53 3.97 7.20
C THR A 66 -4.39 2.69 8.01
N ALA A 67 -4.90 1.60 7.46
CA ALA A 67 -4.99 0.31 8.14
C ALA A 67 -3.71 -0.51 7.92
N PHE A 68 -2.68 -0.19 8.70
CA PHE A 68 -1.41 -0.92 8.73
C PHE A 68 -1.50 -2.18 9.59
#